data_AF-Q9U3C4-F1
#
_entry.id   AF-Q9U3C4-F1
#
_cell.length_a   1.000
_cell.length_b   1.000
_cell.length_c   1.000
_cell.angle_alpha   90.00
_cell.angle_beta   90.00
_cell.angle_gamma   90.00
#
_symmetry.space_group_name_H-M   'P 1'
#
loop_
_entity.id
_entity.type
_entity.pdbx_description
1 polymer ?
#
loop_
_entity_poly.entity_id
_entity_poly.type
_entity_poly.pdbx_seq_one_letter_code
_entity_poly.pdbx_strand_id
1 'polypeptide(L)'
;MASNVDKEYPIPNINTILHKNNRGRLPVVQVGVNGKVVHVLLDTGAGISYLPISKINLKDLDPTYQLQAHAANGTPILFHGIVKLALRMGNRVFEHTLHVSDDKDCPTEMLLGTDFMKKAFMK
;
A
#
# COMPACT_ATOMS: atom_id res chain seq x y z
N MET A 1 -9.60 -3.76 29.09
CA MET A 1 -10.42 -4.59 28.18
C MET A 1 -10.40 -3.90 26.83
N ALA A 2 -9.78 -4.49 25.81
CA ALA A 2 -9.85 -3.94 24.45
C ALA A 2 -11.27 -4.17 23.92
N SER A 3 -11.97 -3.10 23.56
CA SER A 3 -13.24 -3.18 22.83
C SER A 3 -13.00 -3.97 21.55
N ASN A 4 -13.94 -4.86 21.23
CA ASN A 4 -13.93 -5.59 19.97
C ASN A 4 -14.03 -4.56 18.83
N VAL A 5 -13.00 -4.44 18.00
CA VAL A 5 -12.90 -3.44 16.92
C VAL A 5 -14.12 -3.53 15.99
N ASP A 6 -14.70 -4.73 15.84
CA ASP A 6 -15.91 -4.97 15.05
C ASP A 6 -17.18 -4.33 15.64
N LYS A 7 -17.19 -4.02 16.95
CA LYS A 7 -18.27 -3.26 17.60
C LYS A 7 -18.05 -1.75 17.52
N GLU A 8 -16.80 -1.32 17.40
CA GLU A 8 -16.44 0.11 17.41
C GLU A 8 -16.51 0.70 15.99
N TYR A 9 -16.27 -0.13 14.96
CA TYR A 9 -16.36 0.23 13.56
C TYR A 9 -17.01 -0.90 12.76
N PRO A 10 -18.35 -1.04 12.78
CA PRO A 10 -19.00 -1.89 11.80
C PRO A 10 -18.63 -1.33 10.43
N ILE A 11 -18.10 -2.14 9.51
CA ILE A 11 -17.71 -1.70 8.17
C ILE A 11 -18.82 -2.00 7.14
N PRO A 12 -20.00 -1.35 7.18
CA PRO A 12 -20.73 -1.01 5.98
C PRO A 12 -20.37 0.43 5.60
N ASN A 13 -19.75 0.57 4.43
CA ASN A 13 -19.27 1.82 3.82
C ASN A 13 -17.88 2.26 4.31
N ILE A 14 -16.84 1.94 3.53
CA ILE A 14 -15.53 2.59 3.62
C ILE A 14 -15.77 4.11 3.54
N ASN A 15 -15.72 4.78 4.68
CA ASN A 15 -16.04 6.19 4.80
C ASN A 15 -14.86 7.02 4.30
N THR A 16 -14.83 7.32 3.00
CA THR A 16 -14.01 8.42 2.50
C THR A 16 -14.72 9.74 2.79
N ILE A 17 -14.04 10.69 3.43
CA ILE A 17 -14.59 12.05 3.57
C ILE A 17 -14.56 12.72 2.20
N LEU A 18 -15.73 12.83 1.56
CA LEU A 18 -15.90 13.54 0.29
C LEU A 18 -16.34 14.97 0.58
N HIS A 19 -15.52 15.95 0.21
CA HIS A 19 -15.91 17.36 0.26
C HIS A 19 -16.54 17.77 -1.08
N LYS A 20 -17.55 18.65 -1.08
CA LYS A 20 -18.24 19.10 -2.31
C LYS A 20 -17.30 19.62 -3.40
N ASN A 21 -16.20 20.27 -3.00
CA ASN A 21 -15.17 20.83 -3.89
C ASN A 21 -13.97 19.90 -4.07
N ASN A 22 -13.94 18.77 -3.36
CA ASN A 22 -12.91 17.75 -3.47
C ASN A 22 -13.57 16.38 -3.47
N ARG A 23 -14.30 16.10 -4.57
CA ARG A 23 -14.94 14.81 -4.78
C ARG A 23 -13.86 13.78 -5.11
N GLY A 24 -13.44 13.04 -4.09
CA GLY A 24 -12.78 11.74 -4.29
C GLY A 24 -11.38 11.79 -4.88
N ARG A 25 -10.60 12.86 -4.65
CA ARG A 25 -9.16 12.77 -4.94
C ARG A 25 -8.54 11.83 -3.91
N LEU A 26 -8.26 10.62 -4.36
CA LEU A 26 -7.40 9.68 -3.63
C LEU A 26 -6.06 10.38 -3.31
N PRO A 27 -5.46 10.11 -2.14
CA PRO A 27 -4.16 10.66 -1.74
C PRO A 27 -3.03 10.04 -2.56
N VAL A 28 -2.98 10.38 -3.85
CA VAL A 28 -2.02 9.85 -4.82
C VAL A 28 -0.85 10.80 -4.95
N VAL A 29 0.36 10.25 -4.87
CA VAL A 29 1.62 10.98 -5.04
C VAL A 29 2.47 10.33 -6.15
N GLN A 30 3.33 11.13 -6.78
CA GLN A 30 4.30 10.61 -7.75
C GLN A 30 5.55 10.12 -7.02
N VAL A 31 5.95 8.88 -7.28
CA VAL A 31 7.15 8.26 -6.70
C VAL A 31 8.05 7.76 -7.82
N GLY A 32 9.34 8.07 -7.73
CA GLY A 32 10.35 7.51 -8.62
C GLY A 32 10.74 6.11 -8.16
N VAL A 33 10.64 5.12 -9.05
CA VAL A 33 11.01 3.71 -8.82
C VAL A 33 11.71 3.19 -10.06
N ASN A 34 12.94 2.67 -9.92
CA ASN A 34 13.72 2.12 -11.04
C ASN A 34 13.78 3.03 -12.28
N GLY A 35 13.96 4.33 -12.06
CA GLY A 35 14.02 5.34 -13.13
C GLY A 35 12.68 5.74 -13.75
N LYS A 36 11.57 5.10 -13.36
CA LYS A 36 10.20 5.43 -13.80
C LYS A 36 9.46 6.22 -12.72
N VAL A 37 8.47 7.01 -13.13
CA VAL A 37 7.53 7.65 -12.20
C VAL A 37 6.27 6.79 -12.13
N VAL A 38 5.84 6.45 -10.93
CA VAL A 38 4.61 5.70 -10.67
C VAL A 38 3.66 6.51 -9.78
N HIS A 39 2.36 6.31 -9.95
CA HIS A 39 1.31 6.91 -9.13
C HIS A 39 1.01 5.99 -7.95
N VAL A 40 1.28 6.50 -6.75
CA VAL A 40 1.21 5.72 -5.52
C VAL A 40 0.09 6.20 -4.65
N LEU A 41 -0.76 5.28 -4.18
CA LEU A 41 -1.75 5.58 -3.15
C LEU A 41 -1.07 5.60 -1.78
N LEU A 42 -1.17 6.71 -1.05
CA LEU A 42 -0.84 6.76 0.38
C LEU A 42 -2.05 6.29 1.17
N ASP A 43 -2.01 5.07 1.69
CA ASP A 43 -3.17 4.43 2.32
C ASP A 43 -2.96 4.23 3.82
N THR A 44 -3.58 5.10 4.64
CA THR A 44 -3.53 4.98 6.09
C THR A 44 -4.36 3.81 6.62
N GLY A 45 -5.27 3.26 5.81
CA GLY A 45 -6.03 2.04 6.10
C GLY A 45 -5.23 0.77 5.92
N ALA A 46 -4.03 0.84 5.32
CA ALA A 46 -3.17 -0.30 5.11
C ALA A 46 -2.03 -0.37 6.15
N GLY A 47 -1.91 -1.53 6.81
CA GLY A 47 -0.79 -1.81 7.71
C GLY A 47 0.54 -2.08 6.98
N ILE A 48 0.48 -2.42 5.69
CA ILE A 48 1.61 -2.85 4.86
C ILE A 48 1.63 -2.10 3.54
N SER A 49 2.82 -1.95 2.96
CA SER A 49 3.01 -1.44 1.61
C SER A 49 3.15 -2.59 0.61
N TYR A 50 2.52 -2.47 -0.55
CA TYR A 50 2.55 -3.52 -1.58
C TYR A 50 2.35 -2.99 -3.00
N LEU A 51 2.65 -3.83 -3.97
CA LEU A 51 2.49 -3.55 -5.40
C LEU A 51 2.06 -4.82 -6.15
N PRO A 52 1.48 -4.68 -7.36
CA PRO A 52 1.10 -5.83 -8.17
C PRO A 52 2.32 -6.45 -8.89
N ILE A 53 2.30 -7.77 -9.07
CA ILE A 53 3.41 -8.54 -9.66
C ILE A 53 3.87 -8.01 -11.03
N SER A 54 2.97 -7.46 -11.84
CA SER A 54 3.31 -6.83 -13.13
C SER A 54 4.23 -5.61 -13.04
N LYS A 55 4.45 -5.03 -11.85
CA LYS A 55 5.27 -3.82 -11.65
C LYS A 55 6.73 -4.10 -11.30
N ILE A 56 7.13 -5.37 -11.21
CA ILE A 56 8.50 -5.76 -10.88
C ILE A 56 9.08 -6.70 -11.93
N ASN A 57 10.41 -6.87 -11.94
CA ASN A 57 11.02 -8.01 -12.60
C ASN A 57 10.97 -9.20 -11.64
N LEU A 58 10.53 -10.36 -12.12
CA LEU A 58 10.41 -11.58 -11.29
C LEU A 58 11.74 -12.02 -10.66
N LYS A 59 12.88 -11.66 -11.26
CA LYS A 59 14.22 -11.92 -10.69
C LYS A 59 14.51 -11.16 -9.39
N ASP A 60 13.79 -10.06 -9.14
CA ASP A 60 13.97 -9.20 -7.97
C ASP A 60 13.03 -9.62 -6.82
N LEU A 61 12.12 -10.58 -7.07
CA LEU A 61 11.20 -11.12 -6.08
C LEU A 61 11.94 -12.09 -5.16
N ASP A 62 11.79 -11.88 -3.85
CA ASP A 62 12.14 -12.87 -2.83
C ASP A 62 10.88 -13.63 -2.41
N PRO A 63 10.70 -14.89 -2.86
CA PRO A 63 9.51 -15.68 -2.56
C PRO A 63 9.53 -16.31 -1.17
N THR A 64 10.61 -16.15 -0.39
CA THR A 64 10.73 -16.78 0.94
C THR A 64 9.77 -16.18 1.98
N TYR A 65 9.24 -14.97 1.71
CA TYR A 65 8.34 -14.23 2.59
C TYR A 65 6.93 -14.13 2.03
N GLN A 66 6.20 -15.26 2.05
CA GLN A 66 4.78 -15.28 1.72
C GLN A 66 3.95 -14.83 2.92
N LEU A 67 2.96 -13.97 2.65
CA LEU A 67 2.06 -13.41 3.65
C LEU A 67 0.63 -13.45 3.09
N GLN A 68 -0.34 -13.65 3.97
CA GLN A 68 -1.75 -13.39 3.68
C GLN A 68 -2.21 -12.19 4.51
N ALA A 69 -2.82 -11.21 3.86
CA ALA A 69 -3.52 -10.12 4.51
C ALA A 69 -5.02 -10.16 4.18
N HIS A 70 -5.79 -9.27 4.79
CA HIS A 70 -7.20 -9.09 4.51
C HIS A 70 -7.46 -7.62 4.21
N ALA A 71 -8.17 -7.36 3.12
CA ALA A 71 -8.73 -6.05 2.83
C ALA A 71 -9.80 -5.69 3.89
N ALA A 72 -10.18 -4.42 3.96
CA ALA A 72 -11.15 -3.94 4.94
C ALA A 72 -12.53 -4.62 4.83
N ASN A 73 -12.89 -5.12 3.65
CA ASN A 73 -14.13 -5.88 3.41
C ASN A 73 -14.00 -7.38 3.73
N GLY A 74 -12.85 -7.83 4.25
CA GLY A 74 -12.57 -9.23 4.55
C GLY A 74 -12.04 -10.06 3.38
N THR A 75 -11.92 -9.50 2.17
CA THR A 75 -11.33 -10.22 1.03
C THR A 75 -9.86 -10.56 1.33
N PRO A 76 -9.44 -11.83 1.22
CA PRO A 76 -8.05 -12.20 1.44
C PRO A 76 -7.17 -11.71 0.27
N ILE A 77 -5.96 -11.25 0.60
CA ILE A 77 -4.90 -10.91 -0.36
C ILE A 77 -3.72 -11.83 -0.09
N LEU A 78 -3.33 -12.61 -1.09
CA LEU A 78 -2.17 -13.50 -1.02
C LEU A 78 -0.96 -12.82 -1.66
N PHE A 79 0.15 -12.74 -0.93
CA PHE A 79 1.40 -12.17 -1.42
C PHE A 79 2.39 -13.26 -1.83
N HIS A 80 2.95 -13.10 -3.02
CA HIS A 80 3.92 -14.01 -3.65
C HIS A 80 5.31 -13.94 -3.02
N GLY A 81 5.59 -12.88 -2.26
CA GLY A 81 6.89 -12.60 -1.69
C GLY A 81 7.05 -11.12 -1.37
N ILE A 82 8.31 -10.71 -1.26
CA ILE A 82 8.70 -9.31 -1.07
C ILE A 82 9.68 -8.83 -2.14
N VAL A 83 9.76 -7.52 -2.30
CA VAL A 83 10.78 -6.85 -3.10
C VAL A 83 11.31 -5.65 -2.32
N LYS A 84 12.62 -5.38 -2.38
CA LYS A 84 13.24 -4.18 -1.80
C LYS A 84 13.46 -3.16 -2.91
N LEU A 85 12.84 -1.99 -2.79
CA LEU A 85 12.94 -0.93 -3.80
C LEU A 85 13.41 0.39 -3.16
N ALA A 86 14.19 1.15 -3.93
CA ALA A 86 14.49 2.54 -3.62
C ALA A 86 13.38 3.45 -4.16
N LEU A 87 12.62 4.06 -3.25
CA LEU A 87 11.49 4.94 -3.54
C LEU A 87 11.92 6.40 -3.45
N ARG A 88 11.88 7.13 -4.56
CA ARG A 88 12.21 8.55 -4.60
C ARG A 88 10.96 9.42 -4.51
N MET A 89 10.83 10.19 -3.44
CA MET A 89 9.77 11.18 -3.25
C MET A 89 10.39 12.58 -3.13
N GLY A 90 10.19 13.41 -4.15
CA GLY A 90 10.88 14.69 -4.25
C GLY A 90 12.40 14.51 -4.25
N ASN A 91 13.08 15.13 -3.29
CA ASN A 91 14.53 15.05 -3.10
C ASN A 91 14.98 13.95 -2.11
N ARG A 92 14.06 13.14 -1.59
CA ARG A 92 14.36 12.06 -0.64
C ARG A 92 14.28 10.70 -1.31
N VAL A 93 15.14 9.78 -0.90
CA VAL A 93 15.13 8.38 -1.31
C VAL A 93 14.95 7.52 -0.06
N PHE A 94 14.01 6.57 -0.14
CA PHE A 94 13.69 5.64 0.93
C PHE A 94 13.88 4.21 0.41
N GLU A 95 14.75 3.44 1.04
CA GLU A 95 14.75 2.00 0.84
C GLU A 95 13.57 1.40 1.60
N HIS A 96 12.67 0.74 0.89
CA HIS A 96 11.49 0.15 1.49
C HIS A 96 11.22 -1.25 0.94
N THR A 97 10.72 -2.12 1.82
CA THR A 97 10.29 -3.47 1.47
C THR A 97 8.81 -3.44 1.15
N LEU A 98 8.43 -3.95 -0.01
CA LEU A 98 7.06 -4.03 -0.49
C LEU A 98 6.67 -5.49 -0.63
N HIS A 99 5.44 -5.82 -0.26
CA HIS A 99 4.85 -7.12 -0.60
C HIS A 99 4.38 -7.12 -2.06
N VAL A 100 4.32 -8.30 -2.67
CA VAL A 100 3.96 -8.46 -4.08
C VAL A 100 2.68 -9.27 -4.21
N SER A 101 1.59 -8.66 -4.67
CA SER A 101 0.28 -9.31 -4.85
C SER A 101 0.03 -9.71 -6.30
N ASP A 102 -1.07 -10.42 -6.56
CA ASP A 102 -1.64 -10.45 -7.91
C ASP A 102 -2.06 -9.05 -8.36
N ASP A 103 -2.08 -8.85 -9.69
CA ASP A 103 -2.47 -7.58 -10.31
C ASP A 103 -3.89 -7.13 -9.92
N LYS A 104 -4.82 -8.08 -9.83
CA LYS A 104 -6.22 -7.83 -9.46
C LYS A 104 -6.41 -7.36 -8.01
N ASP A 105 -5.44 -7.63 -7.13
CA ASP A 105 -5.56 -7.40 -5.70
C ASP A 105 -4.90 -6.08 -5.25
N CYS A 106 -4.24 -5.36 -6.18
CA CYS A 106 -3.72 -4.02 -5.91
C CYS A 106 -4.55 -2.96 -6.65
N PRO A 107 -5.17 -1.99 -5.95
CA PRO A 107 -6.07 -1.02 -6.57
C PRO A 107 -5.33 0.09 -7.36
N THR A 108 -4.01 0.06 -7.39
CA THR A 108 -3.16 1.13 -7.92
C THR A 108 -1.81 0.58 -8.41
N GLU A 109 -0.93 1.43 -8.95
CA GLU A 109 0.40 0.97 -9.40
C GLU A 109 1.29 0.53 -8.23
N MET A 110 1.10 1.13 -7.06
CA MET A 110 1.74 0.78 -5.80
C MET A 110 0.99 1.47 -4.66
N LEU A 111 0.88 0.79 -3.53
CA LEU A 111 0.23 1.29 -2.33
C LEU A 111 1.25 1.35 -1.19
N LEU A 112 1.35 2.52 -0.55
CA LEU A 112 2.20 2.72 0.62
C LEU A 112 1.34 2.84 1.87
N GLY A 113 1.49 1.84 2.73
CA GLY A 113 0.80 1.75 4.01
C GLY A 113 1.50 2.52 5.13
N THR A 114 1.00 2.32 6.34
CA THR A 114 1.53 2.95 7.56
C THR A 114 2.95 2.49 7.91
N ASP A 115 3.39 1.32 7.45
CA ASP A 115 4.75 0.81 7.56
C ASP A 115 5.78 1.69 6.84
N PHE A 116 5.43 2.25 5.68
CA PHE A 116 6.22 3.24 4.98
C PHE A 116 6.10 4.61 5.66
N MET A 117 4.86 5.06 5.89
CA MET A 117 4.59 6.43 6.37
C MET A 117 5.23 6.72 7.73
N LYS A 118 5.27 5.73 8.64
CA LYS A 118 5.99 5.85 9.91
C LYS A 118 7.47 6.17 9.69
N LYS A 119 8.14 5.49 8.76
CA LYS A 119 9.56 5.75 8.44
C LYS A 119 9.77 7.07 7.71
N ALA A 120 8.87 7.42 6.81
CA ALA A 120 9.02 8.58 5.93
C ALA A 120 8.68 9.92 6.60
N PHE A 121 7.67 9.92 7.49
CA PHE A 121 7.08 11.14 8.03
C PHE A 121 7.19 11.27 9.56
N MET A 122 7.41 10.16 10.28
CA MET A 122 7.51 10.17 11.74
C MET A 122 8.97 9.96 12.14
N LYS A 123 9.74 11.05 12.12
CA LYS A 123 11.01 11.16 12.82
C LYS A 123 10.83 11.99 14.07
#